data_AF-A0A820I4S4-F1
#
_entry.id   AF-A0A820I4S4-F1
#
_cell.length_a   1.000
_cell.length_b   1.000
_cell.length_c   1.000
_cell.angle_alpha   90.00
_cell.angle_beta   90.00
_cell.angle_gamma   90.00
#
_symmetry.space_group_name_H-M   'P 1'
#
loop_
_entity.id
_entity.type
_entity.pdbx_description
1 polymer ?
#
loop_
_entity_poly.entity_id
_entity_poly.type
_entity_poly.pdbx_seq_one_letter_code
_entity_poly.pdbx_strand_id
1 'polypeptide(L)' 'MGEYSKALSSYEQSLEICKVALPPNHPDLATSYNNIGLVYNNMGEYSKALSS' A
#
# COMPACT_ATOMS: atom_id res chain seq x y z
N MET A 1 12.54 -2.20 11.59
CA MET A 1 11.07 -2.21 11.83
C MET A 1 10.45 -0.83 11.67
N GLY A 2 10.97 0.24 12.28
CA GLY A 2 10.36 1.58 12.19
C GLY A 2 10.31 2.24 10.80
N GLU A 3 11.26 1.97 9.91
CA GLU A 3 11.27 2.49 8.53
C GLU A 3 10.10 1.93 7.70
N TYR A 4 9.81 0.62 7.82
CA TYR A 4 8.71 -0.03 7.10
C TYR A 4 7.35 0.46 7.58
N SER A 5 7.17 0.69 8.89
CA SER A 5 5.93 1.24 9.43
C SER A 5 5.64 2.66 8.92
N LYS A 6 6.67 3.50 8.77
CA LYS A 6 6.54 4.83 8.17
C LYS A 6 6.22 4.76 6.68
N ALA A 7 6.86 3.84 5.94
CA ALA A 7 6.57 3.61 4.53
C ALA A 7 5.12 3.16 4.32
N LEU A 8 4.66 2.21 5.14
CA LEU A 8 3.29 1.71 5.12
C LEU A 8 2.28 2.85 5.35
N SER A 9 2.48 3.65 6.40
CA SER A 9 1.61 4.79 6.71
C SER A 9 1.56 5.82 5.57
N SER A 10 2.69 6.06 4.91
CA SER A 10 2.76 6.97 3.75
C SER A 10 1.96 6.43 2.56
N TYR A 11 2.08 5.13 2.26
CA TYR A 11 1.31 4.50 1.18
C TYR A 11 -0.18 4.39 1.48
N GLU A 12 -0.57 4.12 2.73
CA GLU A 12 -1.98 4.12 3.15
C GLU A 12 -2.61 5.51 3.02
N GLN A 13 -1.90 6.57 3.41
CA GLN A 13 -2.38 7.95 3.20
C GLN A 13 -2.53 8.29 1.72
N SER A 14 -1.57 7.89 0.88
CA SER A 14 -1.66 8.05 -0.57
C SER A 14 -2.86 7.31 -1.16
N LEU A 15 -3.09 6.09 -0.70
CA LEU A 15 -4.20 5.26 -1.15
C LEU A 15 -5.56 5.91 -0.81
N GLU A 16 -5.74 6.45 0.39
CA GLU A 16 -6.99 7.13 0.77
C GLU A 16 -7.24 8.38 -0.08
N ILE A 17 -6.21 9.17 -0.37
CA ILE A 17 -6.33 10.32 -1.29
C ILE A 17 -6.73 9.84 -2.68
N CYS A 18 -6.08 8.79 -3.19
CA CYS A 18 -6.37 8.23 -4.51
C CYS A 18 -7.79 7.67 -4.61
N LYS A 19 -8.30 7.00 -3.57
CA LYS A 19 -9.68 6.47 -3.54
C LYS A 19 -10.74 7.56 -3.64
N VAL A 20 -10.48 8.74 -3.08
CA VAL A 20 -11.38 9.89 -3.13
C VAL A 20 -11.26 10.64 -4.46
N ALA A 21 -10.02 10.76 -4.98
CA ALA A 21 -9.74 11.57 -6.17
C ALA A 21 -9.95 10.83 -7.50
N LEU A 22 -9.85 9.50 -7.52
CA LEU A 22 -9.76 8.72 -8.75
C LEU A 22 -10.88 7.67 -8.84
N PRO A 23 -11.29 7.30 -10.07
CA PRO A 23 -12.22 6.20 -10.26
C PRO A 23 -11.62 4.87 -9.77
N PRO A 24 -12.45 3.89 -9.34
CA PRO A 24 -11.98 2.64 -8.72
C PRO A 24 -11.00 1.79 -9.54
N ASN A 25 -10.98 1.95 -10.86
CA ASN A 25 -10.10 1.21 -11.77
C ASN A 25 -8.85 2.00 -12.21
N HIS A 26 -8.52 3.08 -11.51
CA HIS A 26 -7.35 3.89 -11.85
C HIS A 26 -6.05 3.12 -11.54
N PRO A 27 -5.06 3.08 -12.46
CA PRO A 27 -3.79 2.38 -12.26
C PRO A 27 -3.01 2.78 -10.99
N ASP A 28 -3.16 4.02 -10.54
CA ASP A 28 -2.50 4.53 -9.32
C ASP A 28 -2.98 3.81 -8.05
N LEU A 29 -4.24 3.34 -8.03
CA LEU A 29 -4.74 2.51 -6.93
C LEU A 29 -4.01 1.18 -6.90
N ALA A 30 -3.87 0.50 -8.04
CA ALA A 30 -3.13 -0.75 -8.16
C ALA A 30 -1.65 -0.59 -7.77
N THR A 31 -1.02 0.52 -8.17
CA THR A 31 0.36 0.84 -7.78
C THR A 31 0.50 1.02 -6.28
N SER A 32 -0.47 1.70 -5.64
CA SER A 32 -0.48 1.90 -4.18
C SER A 32 -0.62 0.56 -3.44
N TYR A 33 -1.55 -0.30 -3.85
CA TYR A 33 -1.71 -1.64 -3.26
C TYR A 33 -0.46 -2.51 -3.42
N ASN A 34 0.14 -2.50 -4.61
CA ASN A 34 1.39 -3.23 -4.87
C ASN A 34 2.53 -2.77 -3.95
N ASN A 35 2.66 -1.46 -3.72
CA ASN A 35 3.70 -0.93 -2.83
C ASN A 35 3.46 -1.31 -1.36
N ILE A 36 2.21 -1.31 -0.90
CA ILE A 36 1.84 -1.78 0.43
C ILE A 36 2.18 -3.28 0.58
N GLY A 37 1.83 -4.10 -0.42
CA GLY A 37 2.16 -5.52 -0.45
C GLY A 37 3.66 -5.79 -0.40
N LEU A 38 4.46 -5.00 -1.14
CA LEU A 38 5.93 -5.07 -1.09
C LEU A 38 6.50 -4.72 0.28
N VAL A 39 5.94 -3.71 0.96
CA VAL A 39 6.36 -3.36 2.33
C VAL A 39 6.09 -4.54 3.28
N TYR A 40 4.91 -5.15 3.22
CA TYR A 40 4.60 -6.32 4.03
C TYR A 40 5.48 -7.54 3.68
N ASN A 41 5.78 -7.75 2.40
CA ASN A 41 6.70 -8.81 1.97
C ASN A 41 8.10 -8.61 2.58
N ASN A 42 8.62 -7.38 2.54
CA ASN A 42 9.91 -7.03 3.14
C ASN A 42 9.91 -7.11 4.67
N MET A 43 8.75 -6.99 5.31
CA MET A 43 8.57 -7.22 6.75
C MET A 43 8.46 -8.71 7.11
N GLY A 44 8.37 -9.62 6.13
CA GLY A 44 8.10 -11.04 6.34
C GLY A 44 6.63 -11.35 6.65
N GLU A 45 5.74 -10.37 6.51
CA GLU A 45 4.31 -10.49 6.78
C GLU A 45 3.54 -10.91 5.51
N TYR A 46 3.87 -12.10 4.98
CA TYR A 46 3.37 -12.56 3.68
C TYR A 46 1.84 -12.67 3.60
N SER A 47 1.17 -12.99 4.71
CA SER A 47 -0.30 -13.03 4.74
C SER A 47 -0.92 -11.66 4.48
N LYS A 48 -0.31 -10.59 5.00
CA LYS A 48 -0.76 -9.22 4.74
C LYS A 48 -0.39 -8.76 3.33
N ALA A 49 0.79 -9.16 2.85
CA ALA A 49 1.22 -8.87 1.48
C ALA A 49 0.25 -9.43 0.43
N LEU A 50 -0.32 -10.62 0.66
CA LEU A 50 -1.29 -11.24 -0.24
C LEU A 50 -2.68 -10.58 -0.19
N SER A 51 -3.03 -9.95 0.93
CA SER A 51 -4.30 -9.24 1.10
C SER A 51 -4.22 -7.74 0.74
N SER A 52 -3.04 -7.27 0.34
CA SER A 52 -2.79 -5.88 -0.08
C SER A 52 -3.21 -5.70 -1.52
#